data_AF-A0A7S3CXW7-F1
#
_entry.id   AF-A0A7S3CXW7-F1
#
_cell.length_a   1.000
_cell.length_b   1.000
_cell.length_c   1.000
_cell.angle_alpha   90.00
_cell.angle_beta   90.00
_cell.angle_gamma   90.00
#
_symmetry.space_group_name_H-M   'P 1'
#
loop_
_entity.id
_entity.type
_entity.pdbx_description
1 polymer ?
#
loop_
_entity_poly.entity_id
_entity_poly.type
_entity_poly.pdbx_seq_one_letter_code
_entity_poly.pdbx_strand_id
1 'polypeptide(L)'
;VAGKKGDITATPISAAEVESMFSGFDMKRLDGYARNMIDYHIVLDLVPSIATLFFANKFEGVRLSVMQAAILACIGLQHRSVDEVCSVLNIDSRQVLANFSKAMVKIHDSIQGVREKEEEKHLEIKD
;
A
#
# COMPACT_ATOMS: atom_id res chain seq x y z
N VAL A 1 -30.17 11.32 -20.89
CA VAL A 1 -28.85 11.03 -21.51
C VAL A 1 -28.17 9.96 -20.68
N ALA A 2 -28.20 8.71 -21.14
CA ALA A 2 -27.53 7.60 -20.46
C ALA A 2 -26.02 7.79 -20.61
N GLY A 3 -25.37 8.29 -19.56
CA GLY A 3 -23.91 8.34 -19.49
C GLY A 3 -23.38 6.91 -19.46
N LYS A 4 -22.60 6.53 -20.47
CA LYS A 4 -21.72 5.36 -20.40
C LYS A 4 -20.93 5.47 -19.09
N LYS A 5 -21.15 4.54 -18.15
CA LYS A 5 -20.16 4.25 -17.11
C LYS A 5 -18.90 3.82 -17.85
N GLY A 6 -17.99 4.76 -18.09
CA GLY A 6 -16.62 4.40 -18.41
C GLY A 6 -16.10 3.74 -17.15
N ASP A 7 -15.97 2.42 -17.17
CA ASP A 7 -15.19 1.72 -16.17
C ASP A 7 -13.76 2.26 -16.31
N ILE A 8 -13.40 3.23 -15.46
CA ILE A 8 -12.02 3.68 -15.30
C ILE A 8 -11.32 2.56 -14.54
N THR A 9 -11.04 1.43 -15.20
CA THR A 9 -10.16 0.42 -14.65
C THR A 9 -8.75 0.96 -14.79
N ALA A 10 -8.23 1.50 -13.69
CA ALA A 10 -6.83 1.89 -13.62
C ALA A 10 -5.95 0.68 -13.96
N THR A 11 -4.98 0.86 -14.85
CA THR A 11 -4.03 -0.19 -15.21
C THR A 11 -3.25 -0.59 -13.95
N PRO A 12 -3.27 -1.89 -13.55
CA PRO A 12 -2.51 -2.36 -12.40
C PRO A 12 -1.04 -2.00 -12.48
N ILE A 13 -0.39 -1.82 -11.33
CA ILE A 13 1.05 -1.53 -11.27
C ILE A 13 1.87 -2.71 -11.82
N SER A 14 2.81 -2.42 -12.69
CA SER A 14 3.81 -3.37 -13.21
C SER A 14 5.02 -3.49 -12.30
N ALA A 15 5.80 -4.57 -12.38
CA ALA A 15 7.03 -4.66 -11.58
C ALA A 15 8.06 -3.58 -11.96
N ALA A 16 8.12 -3.18 -13.23
CA ALA A 16 8.98 -2.07 -13.66
C ALA A 16 8.60 -0.75 -12.96
N GLU A 17 7.30 -0.46 -12.82
CA GLU A 17 6.83 0.67 -12.03
C GLU A 17 7.21 0.51 -10.55
N VAL A 18 7.03 -0.68 -9.96
CA VAL A 18 7.44 -0.97 -8.57
C VAL A 18 8.94 -0.70 -8.37
N GLU A 19 9.80 -1.22 -9.22
CA GLU A 19 11.26 -1.06 -9.14
C GLU A 19 11.70 0.39 -9.35
N SER A 20 10.97 1.16 -10.15
CA SER A 20 11.23 2.59 -10.34
C SER A 20 10.85 3.45 -9.13
N MET A 21 9.86 2.99 -8.34
CA MET A 21 9.30 3.73 -7.21
C MET A 21 9.90 3.33 -5.87
N PHE A 22 10.26 2.06 -5.72
CA PHE A 22 10.76 1.49 -4.47
C PHE A 22 12.09 0.80 -4.70
N SER A 23 13.13 1.28 -4.00
CA SER A 23 14.44 0.63 -4.02
C SER A 23 14.39 -0.74 -3.32
N GLY A 24 15.39 -1.58 -3.57
CA GLY A 24 15.53 -2.85 -2.87
C GLY A 24 15.64 -2.69 -1.34
N PHE A 25 16.13 -1.55 -0.84
CA PHE A 25 16.13 -1.25 0.59
C PHE A 25 14.72 -0.92 1.10
N ASP A 26 13.92 -0.18 0.33
CA ASP A 26 12.53 0.14 0.67
C ASP A 26 11.69 -1.12 0.76
N MET A 27 11.90 -2.06 -0.16
CA MET A 27 11.22 -3.36 -0.13
C MET A 27 11.60 -4.20 1.08
N LYS A 28 12.88 -4.19 1.48
CA LYS A 28 13.30 -4.85 2.73
C LYS A 28 12.68 -4.19 3.97
N ARG A 29 12.55 -2.86 3.99
CA ARG A 29 11.86 -2.13 5.07
C ARG A 29 10.38 -2.52 5.10
N LEU A 30 9.72 -2.53 3.95
CA LEU A 30 8.30 -2.87 3.88
C LEU A 30 8.03 -4.32 4.30
N ASP A 31 8.85 -5.28 3.87
CA ASP A 31 8.78 -6.67 4.29
C ASP A 31 9.04 -6.83 5.80
N GLY A 32 10.07 -6.14 6.32
CA GLY A 32 10.35 -6.09 7.75
C GLY A 32 9.16 -5.57 8.57
N TYR A 33 8.47 -4.53 8.07
CA TYR A 33 7.30 -3.97 8.74
C TYR A 33 6.10 -4.90 8.66
N ALA A 34 5.83 -5.48 7.48
CA ALA A 34 4.74 -6.44 7.28
C ALA A 34 4.89 -7.68 8.18
N ARG A 35 6.13 -8.09 8.49
CA ARG A 35 6.46 -9.19 9.41
C ARG A 35 6.59 -8.78 10.88
N ASN A 36 6.22 -7.55 11.24
CA ASN A 36 6.35 -6.99 12.60
C ASN A 36 7.80 -7.03 13.15
N MET A 37 8.82 -7.00 12.29
CA MET A 37 10.24 -7.01 12.68
C MET A 37 10.82 -5.61 12.86
N ILE A 38 10.18 -4.58 12.30
CA ILE A 38 10.61 -3.19 12.43
C ILE A 38 9.44 -2.29 12.82
N ASP A 39 9.77 -1.13 13.39
CA ASP A 39 8.79 -0.15 13.83
C ASP A 39 8.19 0.68 12.68
N TYR A 40 6.97 1.19 12.89
CA TYR A 40 6.23 1.94 11.86
C TYR A 40 6.95 3.20 11.38
N HIS A 41 7.75 3.87 12.24
CA HIS A 41 8.48 5.07 11.85
C HIS A 41 9.47 4.82 10.70
N ILE A 42 9.91 3.57 10.51
CA ILE A 42 10.90 3.18 9.51
C ILE A 42 10.33 3.15 8.08
N VAL A 43 9.00 3.08 7.94
CA VAL A 43 8.31 3.01 6.65
C VAL A 43 7.49 4.26 6.33
N LEU A 44 7.43 5.25 7.23
CA LEU A 44 6.57 6.44 7.08
C LEU A 44 6.85 7.23 5.80
N ASP A 45 8.11 7.29 5.37
CA ASP A 45 8.53 7.95 4.14
C ASP A 45 7.95 7.28 2.87
N LEU A 46 7.63 5.99 2.93
CA LEU A 46 7.05 5.23 1.81
C LEU A 46 5.52 5.37 1.72
N VAL A 47 4.88 5.76 2.82
CA VAL A 47 3.40 5.78 2.95
C VAL A 47 2.73 6.73 1.94
N PRO A 48 3.24 7.94 1.65
CA PRO A 48 2.60 8.82 0.67
C PRO A 48 2.52 8.21 -0.74
N SER A 49 3.61 7.59 -1.20
CA SER A 49 3.65 6.90 -2.49
C SER A 49 2.69 5.70 -2.52
N ILE A 50 2.69 4.91 -1.45
CA ILE A 50 1.80 3.75 -1.30
C ILE A 50 0.33 4.17 -1.30
N ALA A 51 -0.01 5.20 -0.53
CA ALA A 51 -1.38 5.72 -0.46
C ALA A 51 -1.84 6.25 -1.83
N THR A 52 -0.96 6.96 -2.55
CA THR A 52 -1.25 7.47 -3.90
C THR A 52 -1.60 6.32 -4.86
N LEU A 53 -0.79 5.26 -4.87
CA LEU A 53 -1.05 4.08 -5.70
C LEU A 53 -2.35 3.36 -5.31
N PHE A 54 -2.61 3.23 -4.01
CA PHE A 54 -3.82 2.58 -3.51
C PHE A 54 -5.08 3.33 -3.94
N PHE A 55 -5.15 4.65 -3.73
CA PHE A 55 -6.31 5.45 -4.11
C PHE A 55 -6.43 5.67 -5.62
N ALA A 56 -5.35 5.45 -6.38
CA ALA A 56 -5.37 5.37 -7.84
C ALA A 56 -5.83 3.99 -8.37
N ASN A 57 -6.26 3.06 -7.50
CA ASN A 57 -6.64 1.69 -7.86
C ASN A 57 -5.54 0.91 -8.60
N LYS A 58 -4.26 1.19 -8.31
CA LYS A 58 -3.12 0.50 -8.94
C LYS A 58 -2.84 -0.88 -8.36
N PHE A 59 -3.28 -1.16 -7.13
CA PHE A 59 -3.13 -2.47 -6.50
C PHE A 59 -4.34 -3.36 -6.82
N GLU A 60 -4.15 -4.33 -7.70
CA GLU A 60 -5.21 -5.25 -8.11
C GLU A 60 -5.64 -6.15 -6.95
N GLY A 61 -6.96 -6.30 -6.77
CA GLY A 61 -7.52 -7.19 -5.74
C GLY A 61 -7.40 -6.70 -4.30
N VAL A 62 -6.66 -5.63 -4.01
CA VAL A 62 -6.53 -5.11 -2.64
C VAL A 62 -7.82 -4.42 -2.22
N ARG A 63 -8.35 -4.86 -1.07
CA ARG A 63 -9.54 -4.29 -0.43
C ARG A 63 -9.22 -3.93 1.02
N LEU A 64 -9.32 -2.65 1.33
CA LEU A 64 -9.21 -2.13 2.68
C LEU A 64 -10.61 -1.92 3.26
N SER A 65 -10.75 -2.12 4.58
CA SER A 65 -11.95 -1.66 5.28
C SER A 65 -12.01 -0.13 5.25
N VAL A 66 -13.20 0.44 5.50
CA VAL A 66 -13.37 1.91 5.56
C VAL A 66 -12.39 2.52 6.56
N MET A 67 -12.20 1.90 7.72
CA MET A 67 -11.26 2.36 8.74
C MET A 67 -9.81 2.31 8.24
N GLN A 68 -9.40 1.21 7.60
CA GLN A 68 -8.06 1.04 7.03
C GLN A 68 -7.76 2.11 5.96
N ALA A 69 -8.69 2.32 5.04
CA ALA A 69 -8.57 3.32 3.99
C ALA A 69 -8.55 4.75 4.56
N ALA A 70 -9.41 5.07 5.53
CA ALA A 70 -9.44 6.37 6.17
C ALA A 70 -8.11 6.70 6.87
N ILE A 71 -7.55 5.73 7.61
CA ILE A 71 -6.25 5.88 8.28
C ILE A 71 -5.13 6.06 7.25
N LEU A 72 -5.11 5.24 6.19
CA LEU A 72 -4.12 5.37 5.12
C LEU A 72 -4.21 6.74 4.42
N ALA A 73 -5.41 7.27 4.20
CA ALA A 73 -5.60 8.61 3.65
C ALA A 73 -5.09 9.70 4.60
N CYS A 74 -5.40 9.59 5.90
CA CYS A 74 -4.97 10.58 6.88
C CYS A 74 -3.44 10.64 7.02
N ILE A 75 -2.78 9.49 7.13
CA ILE A 75 -1.33 9.42 7.32
C ILE A 75 -0.61 9.67 5.99
N GLY A 76 -1.03 9.00 4.90
CA GLY A 76 -0.32 9.02 3.62
C GLY A 76 -0.60 10.25 2.77
N LEU A 77 -1.85 10.69 2.67
CA LEU A 77 -2.24 11.80 1.79
C LEU A 77 -2.41 13.14 2.52
N GLN A 78 -2.82 13.11 3.79
CA GLN A 78 -3.01 14.33 4.59
C GLN A 78 -1.85 14.61 5.54
N HIS A 79 -0.84 13.72 5.60
CA HIS A 79 0.33 13.84 6.45
C HIS A 79 0.02 14.10 7.94
N ARG A 80 -1.10 13.55 8.43
CA ARG A 80 -1.47 13.64 9.83
C ARG A 80 -0.64 12.67 10.68
N SER A 81 -0.27 13.14 11.86
CA SER A 81 0.30 12.32 12.93
C SER A 81 -0.72 11.33 13.48
N VAL A 82 -0.25 10.28 14.16
CA VAL A 82 -1.13 9.28 14.79
C VAL A 82 -2.10 9.93 15.78
N ASP A 83 -1.64 10.90 16.58
CA ASP A 83 -2.48 11.59 17.57
C ASP A 83 -3.60 12.42 16.93
N GLU A 84 -3.32 13.06 15.79
CA GLU A 84 -4.34 13.76 15.02
C GLU A 84 -5.36 12.77 14.42
N VAL A 85 -4.91 11.61 13.95
CA VAL A 85 -5.81 10.56 13.46
C VAL A 85 -6.69 10.00 14.58
N CYS A 86 -6.13 9.75 15.76
CA CYS A 86 -6.88 9.36 16.95
C CYS A 86 -8.01 10.35 17.23
N SER A 87 -7.70 11.64 17.19
CA SER A 87 -8.66 12.72 17.44
C SER A 87 -9.76 12.78 16.37
N VAL A 88 -9.41 12.60 15.09
CA VAL A 88 -10.34 12.67 13.95
C VAL A 88 -11.29 11.46 13.92
N LEU A 89 -10.77 10.28 14.19
CA LEU A 89 -11.51 9.02 14.09
C LEU A 89 -12.11 8.58 15.42
N ASN A 90 -11.80 9.29 16.51
CA ASN A 90 -12.23 9.00 17.88
C ASN A 90 -11.91 7.55 18.30
N ILE A 91 -10.66 7.15 18.09
CA ILE A 91 -10.11 5.83 18.45
C ILE A 91 -8.73 5.98 19.09
N ASP A 92 -8.28 4.95 19.81
CA ASP A 92 -6.96 4.97 20.43
C ASP A 92 -5.81 4.67 19.45
N SER A 93 -4.58 5.06 19.81
CA SER A 93 -3.39 4.92 18.97
C SER A 93 -3.07 3.46 18.62
N ARG A 94 -3.37 2.52 19.52
CA ARG A 94 -3.18 1.08 19.27
C ARG A 94 -4.15 0.61 18.18
N GLN A 95 -5.38 1.08 18.16
CA GLN A 95 -6.34 0.80 17.09
C GLN A 95 -5.93 1.42 15.76
N VAL A 96 -5.39 2.65 15.77
CA VAL A 96 -4.85 3.30 14.56
C VAL A 96 -3.71 2.46 13.98
N LEU A 97 -2.69 2.16 14.79
CA LEU A 97 -1.52 1.38 14.36
C LEU A 97 -1.88 -0.03 13.92
N ALA A 98 -2.82 -0.70 14.60
CA ALA A 98 -3.27 -2.04 14.22
C ALA A 98 -3.99 -2.03 12.86
N ASN A 99 -4.83 -1.03 12.57
CA ASN A 99 -5.49 -0.92 11.28
C ASN A 99 -4.52 -0.49 10.18
N PHE A 100 -3.60 0.43 10.48
CA PHE A 100 -2.54 0.84 9.56
C PHE A 100 -1.65 -0.35 9.16
N SER A 101 -1.14 -1.13 10.13
CA SER A 101 -0.35 -2.35 9.88
C SER A 101 -1.10 -3.33 8.99
N LYS A 102 -2.38 -3.63 9.29
CA LYS A 102 -3.20 -4.52 8.45
C LYS A 102 -3.38 -4.01 7.02
N ALA A 103 -3.44 -2.69 6.82
CA ALA A 103 -3.51 -2.10 5.49
C ALA A 103 -2.19 -2.26 4.73
N MET A 104 -1.08 -1.95 5.40
CA MET A 104 0.26 -2.05 4.82
C MET A 104 0.64 -3.49 4.46
N VAL A 105 0.28 -4.49 5.28
CA VAL A 105 0.49 -5.92 4.96
C VAL A 105 -0.24 -6.30 3.67
N LYS A 106 -1.51 -5.95 3.52
CA LYS A 106 -2.27 -6.25 2.29
C LYS A 106 -1.65 -5.62 1.04
N ILE A 107 -1.13 -4.40 1.17
CA ILE A 107 -0.49 -3.69 0.06
C ILE A 107 0.88 -4.30 -0.24
N HIS A 108 1.67 -4.60 0.79
CA HIS A 108 2.93 -5.33 0.67
C HIS A 108 2.75 -6.64 -0.10
N ASP A 109 1.76 -7.46 0.30
CA ASP A 109 1.50 -8.75 -0.34
C ASP A 109 1.12 -8.59 -1.82
N SER A 110 0.40 -7.52 -2.15
CA SER A 110 0.10 -7.17 -3.55
C SER A 110 1.35 -6.78 -4.34
N ILE A 111 2.23 -5.96 -3.77
CA ILE A 111 3.50 -5.57 -4.40
C ILE A 111 4.39 -6.80 -4.61
N GLN A 112 4.49 -7.65 -3.59
CA GLN A 112 5.31 -8.86 -3.64
C GLN A 112 4.78 -9.84 -4.70
N GLY A 113 3.47 -10.04 -4.79
CA GLY A 113 2.87 -10.87 -5.83
C GLY A 113 3.08 -10.35 -7.25
N VAL A 114 3.23 -9.03 -7.45
CA VAL A 114 3.61 -8.46 -8.77
C VAL A 114 5.06 -8.80 -9.11
N ARG A 115 5.97 -8.74 -8.13
CA ARG A 115 7.39 -9.06 -8.33
C ARG A 115 7.61 -10.55 -8.62
N GLU A 116 6.96 -11.42 -7.85
CA GLU A 116 7.06 -12.89 -8.02
C GLU A 116 6.60 -13.33 -9.41
N LYS A 117 5.47 -12.79 -9.89
CA LYS A 117 4.97 -13.10 -11.24
C LYS A 117 5.92 -12.68 -12.37
N GLU A 118 6.70 -11.63 -12.18
CA GLU A 118 7.67 -11.20 -13.18
C GLU A 118 8.95 -12.05 -13.14
N GLU A 119 9.37 -12.48 -11.96
CA GLU A 119 10.47 -13.44 -11.79
C GLU A 119 10.13 -14.79 -12.44
N GLU A 120 8.91 -15.31 -12.24
CA GLU A 120 8.43 -16.56 -12.86
C GLU A 120 8.47 -16.48 -14.39
N LYS A 121 7.93 -15.40 -14.99
CA LYS A 121 7.98 -15.18 -16.45
C LYS A 121 9.41 -15.16 -16.98
N HIS A 122 10.35 -14.58 -16.22
CA HIS A 122 11.74 -14.50 -16.64
C HIS A 122 12.41 -15.89 -16.66
N LEU A 123 12.03 -16.79 -15.76
CA LEU A 123 12.53 -18.17 -15.73
C LEU A 123 11.98 -19.00 -16.90
N GLU A 124 10.68 -18.88 -17.22
CA GLU A 124 10.04 -19.61 -18.33
C GLU A 124 10.58 -19.26 -19.72
N ILE A 125 11.14 -18.05 -19.91
CA ILE A 125 11.74 -17.63 -21.19
C ILE A 125 13.13 -18.25 -21.41
N LYS A 126 13.74 -18.81 -20.36
CA LYS A 126 15.12 -19.30 -20.38
C LYS A 126 15.22 -20.82 -20.61
N ASP A 127 14.09 -21.53 -20.57
CA ASP A 127 13.95 -22.95 -20.91
C ASP A 127 13.47 -23.14 -22.37
#